data_AF-A0A9D8SV80-F1
#
_entry.id   AF-A0A9D8SV80-F1
#
_cell.length_a   1.000
_cell.length_b   1.000
_cell.length_c   1.000
_cell.angle_alpha   90.00
_cell.angle_beta   90.00
_cell.angle_gamma   90.00
#
_symmetry.space_group_name_H-M   'P 1'
#
loop_
_entity.id
_entity.type
_entity.pdbx_description
1 polymer ?
#
loop_
_entity_poly.entity_id
_entity_poly.type
_entity_poly.pdbx_seq_one_letter_code
_entity_poly.pdbx_strand_id
1 'polypeptide(L)'
;MGSTTQNIVSTSLRVLATLVLIALMAIVATGVSPIYSFPEPKPFCGADVYNPYHTADTTARWMRANLHTHTRVEGPMNECDYAPGQAIEQMQSLGYDIVAFSNHNTLTTHPEPEHQVDLYEHGYNLLKFHKHVFGPRGGVWHFDHLLPILASQRQWQIDRLARECDMVQINHPLRTPFTTTKMMQQLEGYHLVELDSGRSTTNHYWDEALSAGHYVLGTAGDDLHYIDRTAKIARRSTFILTPSAEYEDIHRALRSGCFYSMRLPDYGNGDWATKRERNKSIPTIKAIGAEQERIYAEFSEAATRIVVYGQGGATLQEVLNSSTIEYCLGDNEPYARIVAHFAEGEVIYTNPFARYDSSLSDSPYREAAHTINWPLSLLYNLLLALLFALGIVALKRLWQGDKKQTK
;
A
#
# COMPACT_ATOMS: atom_id res chain seq x y z
N MET A 1 39.78 4.99 43.10
CA MET A 1 38.82 4.17 42.31
C MET A 1 37.43 4.80 42.19
N GLY A 2 36.94 5.56 43.18
CA GLY A 2 35.63 6.24 43.09
C GLY A 2 35.51 7.37 42.05
N SER A 3 36.54 8.20 41.87
CA SER A 3 36.50 9.37 40.95
C SER A 3 36.55 9.00 39.47
N THR A 4 37.35 8.00 39.09
CA THR A 4 37.46 7.51 37.71
C THR A 4 36.14 6.92 37.22
N THR A 5 35.46 6.15 38.07
CA THR A 5 34.16 5.54 37.75
C THR A 5 33.06 6.60 37.58
N GLN A 6 33.04 7.63 38.44
CA GLN A 6 32.11 8.75 38.31
C GLN A 6 32.33 9.58 37.04
N ASN A 7 33.58 9.81 36.63
CA ASN A 7 33.91 10.51 35.39
C ASN A 7 33.56 9.71 34.13
N ILE A 8 33.72 8.38 34.17
CA ILE A 8 33.30 7.50 33.07
C ILE A 8 31.77 7.53 32.93
N VAL A 9 31.03 7.37 34.03
CA VAL A 9 29.55 7.40 34.01
C VAL A 9 29.03 8.76 33.52
N SER A 10 29.60 9.88 33.95
CA SER A 10 29.18 11.21 33.50
C SER A 10 29.45 11.44 32.00
N THR A 11 30.59 10.95 31.51
CA THR A 11 30.95 11.03 30.08
C THR A 11 30.02 10.16 29.24
N SER A 12 29.75 8.92 29.65
CA SER A 12 28.82 8.02 28.96
C SER A 12 27.41 8.59 28.88
N LEU A 13 26.92 9.22 29.96
CA LEU A 13 25.61 9.89 29.96
C LEU A 13 25.56 11.07 28.99
N ARG A 14 26.63 11.87 28.89
CA ARG A 14 26.72 12.97 27.91
C ARG A 14 26.78 12.47 26.47
N VAL A 15 27.52 11.38 26.21
CA VAL A 15 27.53 10.74 24.89
C VAL A 15 26.13 10.28 24.51
N LEU A 16 25.43 9.59 25.42
CA LEU A 16 24.04 9.16 25.18
C LEU A 16 23.13 10.36 24.91
N ALA A 17 23.20 11.41 25.73
CA ALA A 17 22.40 12.62 25.53
C ALA A 17 22.71 13.32 24.19
N THR A 18 23.97 13.29 23.75
CA THR A 18 24.40 13.81 22.44
C THR A 18 23.73 13.02 21.31
N LEU A 19 23.75 11.68 21.38
CA LEU A 19 23.13 10.82 20.38
C LEU A 19 21.61 11.03 20.31
N VAL A 20 20.93 11.12 21.47
CA VAL A 20 19.50 11.42 21.52
C VAL A 20 19.20 12.78 20.89
N LEU A 21 20.00 13.80 21.19
CA LEU A 21 19.79 15.13 20.66
C LEU A 21 20.02 15.20 19.14
N ILE A 22 21.04 14.48 18.64
CA ILE A 22 21.26 14.32 17.19
C ILE A 22 20.07 13.62 16.53
N ALA A 23 19.54 12.56 17.13
CA ALA A 23 18.37 11.85 16.60
C ALA A 23 17.13 12.76 16.57
N LEU A 24 16.88 13.53 17.63
CA LEU A 24 15.79 14.51 17.67
C LEU A 24 15.96 15.61 16.62
N MET A 25 17.18 16.12 16.46
CA MET A 25 17.49 17.10 15.42
C MET A 25 17.29 16.54 14.01
N ALA A 26 17.63 15.26 13.76
CA ALA A 26 17.39 14.61 12.49
C ALA A 26 15.88 14.44 12.21
N ILE A 27 15.08 14.09 13.22
CA ILE A 27 13.61 14.05 13.12
C ILE A 27 13.05 15.43 12.76
N VAL A 28 13.54 16.49 13.42
CA VAL A 28 13.12 17.87 13.14
C VAL A 28 13.52 18.30 11.73
N ALA A 29 14.76 18.02 11.32
CA ALA A 29 15.26 18.41 10.00
C ALA A 29 14.52 17.69 8.86
N THR A 30 14.25 16.39 9.02
CA THR A 30 13.49 15.62 8.04
C THR A 30 11.98 15.90 8.11
N GLY A 31 11.50 16.57 9.17
CA GLY A 31 10.09 16.95 9.37
C GLY A 31 9.56 18.03 8.44
N VAL A 32 10.46 18.78 7.78
CA VAL A 32 10.14 19.94 6.93
C VAL A 32 9.21 19.53 5.79
N SER A 33 8.02 20.14 5.77
CA SER A 33 6.96 19.83 4.81
C SER A 33 5.95 20.98 4.72
N PRO A 34 5.18 21.06 3.63
CA PRO A 34 3.97 21.87 3.62
C PRO A 34 2.92 21.27 4.57
N ILE A 35 2.10 22.14 5.12
CA ILE A 35 0.87 21.78 5.81
C ILE A 35 -0.28 21.96 4.83
N TYR A 36 -1.05 20.89 4.65
CA TYR A 36 -2.15 20.86 3.70
C TYR A 36 -3.49 21.16 4.39
N SER A 37 -4.35 21.85 3.66
CA SER A 37 -5.78 21.92 3.90
C SER A 37 -6.45 20.89 3.01
N PHE A 38 -7.03 19.87 3.66
CA PHE A 38 -7.75 18.80 3.00
C PHE A 38 -9.22 19.20 2.80
N PRO A 39 -9.82 18.86 1.65
CA PRO A 39 -11.26 19.05 1.46
C PRO A 39 -12.05 18.15 2.41
N GLU A 40 -13.31 18.53 2.66
CA GLU A 40 -14.24 17.64 3.35
C GLU A 40 -14.52 16.41 2.47
N PRO A 41 -14.65 15.21 3.08
CA PRO A 41 -15.02 13.99 2.37
C PRO A 41 -16.30 14.15 1.55
N LYS A 42 -16.27 13.69 0.30
CA LYS A 42 -17.40 13.76 -0.62
C LYS A 42 -17.62 12.39 -1.25
N PRO A 43 -18.56 11.59 -0.75
CA PRO A 43 -18.88 10.30 -1.35
C PRO A 43 -19.13 10.40 -2.87
N PHE A 44 -18.96 9.27 -3.55
CA PHE A 44 -19.32 9.13 -4.96
C PHE A 44 -20.80 9.44 -5.18
N CYS A 45 -21.10 10.04 -6.34
CA CYS A 45 -22.44 10.43 -6.74
C CYS A 45 -22.51 10.55 -8.26
N GLY A 46 -23.73 10.56 -8.80
CA GLY A 46 -24.00 10.64 -10.24
C GLY A 46 -25.02 9.59 -10.67
N ALA A 47 -25.49 9.67 -11.91
CA ALA A 47 -26.53 8.78 -12.43
C ALA A 47 -25.99 7.41 -12.88
N ASP A 48 -24.69 7.32 -13.17
CA ASP A 48 -24.10 6.13 -13.77
C ASP A 48 -23.31 5.30 -12.76
N VAL A 49 -23.11 4.02 -13.05
CA VAL A 49 -22.26 3.11 -12.27
C VAL A 49 -21.03 2.76 -13.09
N TYR A 50 -19.85 3.08 -12.56
CA TYR A 50 -18.61 2.72 -13.21
C TYR A 50 -18.32 1.24 -13.02
N ASN A 51 -18.09 0.54 -14.14
CA ASN A 51 -17.68 -0.86 -14.16
C ASN A 51 -16.14 -0.96 -14.25
N PRO A 52 -15.41 -1.30 -13.18
CA PRO A 52 -13.95 -1.43 -13.26
C PRO A 52 -13.48 -2.58 -14.17
N TYR A 53 -14.38 -3.47 -14.58
CA TYR A 53 -14.11 -4.65 -15.41
C TYR A 53 -14.46 -4.45 -16.90
N HIS A 54 -14.77 -3.22 -17.33
CA HIS A 54 -15.24 -2.93 -18.69
C HIS A 54 -14.19 -3.11 -19.79
N THR A 55 -12.88 -3.01 -19.46
CA THR A 55 -11.79 -3.12 -20.46
C THR A 55 -11.33 -4.56 -20.72
N ALA A 56 -12.16 -5.55 -20.41
CA ALA A 56 -11.90 -6.95 -20.72
C ALA A 56 -11.84 -7.18 -22.25
N ASP A 57 -10.65 -7.10 -22.84
CA ASP A 57 -10.42 -7.48 -24.24
C ASP A 57 -10.52 -9.01 -24.40
N THR A 58 -10.94 -9.45 -25.58
CA THR A 58 -10.99 -10.84 -26.04
C THR A 58 -9.63 -11.57 -25.95
N THR A 59 -8.52 -10.83 -25.95
CA THR A 59 -7.16 -11.38 -25.80
C THR A 59 -6.70 -11.46 -24.34
N ALA A 60 -7.42 -10.81 -23.41
CA ALA A 60 -7.03 -10.74 -22.01
C ALA A 60 -7.34 -12.03 -21.27
N ARG A 61 -6.45 -12.40 -20.34
CA ARG A 61 -6.66 -13.50 -19.40
C ARG A 61 -6.32 -13.06 -17.99
N TRP A 62 -6.87 -13.75 -17.01
CA TRP A 62 -6.47 -13.57 -15.61
C TRP A 62 -5.03 -14.09 -15.42
N MET A 63 -4.10 -13.18 -15.17
CA MET A 63 -2.72 -13.49 -14.80
C MET A 63 -2.55 -13.26 -13.30
N ARG A 64 -2.06 -14.27 -12.58
CA ARG A 64 -1.85 -14.19 -11.14
C ARG A 64 -0.53 -13.48 -10.86
N ALA A 65 -0.61 -12.35 -10.16
CA ALA A 65 0.51 -11.49 -9.83
C ALA A 65 0.80 -11.45 -8.33
N ASN A 66 2.08 -11.39 -7.98
CA ASN A 66 2.53 -10.85 -6.71
C ASN A 66 3.28 -9.55 -6.97
N LEU A 67 2.70 -8.44 -6.51
CA LEU A 67 3.27 -7.10 -6.68
C LEU A 67 4.08 -6.64 -5.46
N HIS A 68 4.24 -7.49 -4.43
CA HIS A 68 4.94 -7.15 -3.19
C HIS A 68 5.94 -8.25 -2.82
N THR A 69 7.10 -8.22 -3.49
CA THR A 69 8.16 -9.23 -3.35
C THR A 69 9.51 -8.57 -3.12
N HIS A 70 10.18 -8.96 -2.05
CA HIS A 70 11.53 -8.52 -1.72
C HIS A 70 12.55 -9.60 -2.08
N THR A 71 13.68 -9.18 -2.64
CA THR A 71 14.79 -10.03 -3.07
C THR A 71 16.10 -9.44 -2.58
N ARG A 72 17.17 -10.20 -2.73
CA ARG A 72 18.51 -9.73 -2.41
C ARG A 72 18.88 -8.50 -3.23
N VAL A 73 19.31 -7.47 -2.52
CA VAL A 73 19.91 -6.24 -3.08
C VAL A 73 21.31 -6.06 -2.51
N GLU A 74 22.14 -5.28 -3.20
CA GLU A 74 23.46 -4.93 -2.68
C GLU A 74 23.37 -3.82 -1.63
N GLY A 75 24.20 -3.92 -0.58
CA GLY A 75 24.38 -2.86 0.40
C GLY A 75 23.78 -3.14 1.78
N PRO A 76 23.84 -2.14 2.68
CA PRO A 76 23.58 -2.33 4.11
C PRO A 76 22.10 -2.50 4.47
N MET A 77 21.19 -2.22 3.54
CA MET A 77 19.73 -2.32 3.73
C MET A 77 19.15 -3.57 3.04
N ASN A 78 19.96 -4.61 2.83
CA ASN A 78 19.47 -5.87 2.32
C ASN A 78 18.63 -6.60 3.38
N GLU A 79 17.37 -6.86 3.06
CA GLU A 79 16.40 -7.49 3.96
C GLU A 79 16.07 -8.93 3.55
N CYS A 80 16.59 -9.40 2.41
CA CYS A 80 16.29 -10.69 1.82
C CYS A 80 17.55 -11.36 1.25
N ASP A 81 17.73 -12.66 1.48
CA ASP A 81 18.93 -13.37 1.03
C ASP A 81 18.75 -14.03 -0.35
N TYR A 82 17.51 -14.12 -0.84
CA TYR A 82 17.16 -14.85 -2.06
C TYR A 82 17.34 -13.98 -3.31
N ALA A 83 18.00 -14.53 -4.33
CA ALA A 83 18.14 -13.85 -5.61
C ALA A 83 16.78 -13.75 -6.35
N PRO A 84 16.61 -12.74 -7.23
CA PRO A 84 15.40 -12.59 -8.07
C PRO A 84 14.94 -13.88 -8.76
N GLY A 85 15.86 -14.62 -9.40
CA GLY A 85 15.54 -15.88 -10.08
C GLY A 85 14.97 -16.97 -9.15
N GLN A 86 15.44 -17.04 -7.90
CA GLN A 86 14.92 -18.03 -6.93
C GLN A 86 13.49 -17.67 -6.51
N ALA A 87 13.19 -16.39 -6.35
CA ALA A 87 11.84 -15.93 -6.05
C ALA A 87 10.88 -16.21 -7.21
N ILE A 88 11.32 -15.95 -8.45
CA ILE A 88 10.54 -16.27 -9.67
C ILE A 88 10.24 -17.76 -9.74
N GLU A 89 11.27 -18.62 -9.71
CA GLU A 89 11.12 -20.08 -9.81
C GLU A 89 10.12 -20.60 -8.76
N GLN A 90 10.26 -20.16 -7.52
CA GLN A 90 9.41 -20.61 -6.44
C GLN A 90 7.95 -20.13 -6.62
N MET A 91 7.73 -18.86 -6.98
CA MET A 91 6.40 -18.30 -7.19
C MET A 91 5.71 -18.91 -8.42
N GLN A 92 6.43 -19.11 -9.52
CA GLN A 92 5.92 -19.80 -10.70
C GLN A 92 5.53 -21.25 -10.39
N SER A 93 6.29 -21.95 -9.53
CA SER A 93 5.90 -23.29 -9.05
C SER A 93 4.58 -23.31 -8.27
N LEU A 94 4.12 -22.15 -7.79
CA LEU A 94 2.87 -21.91 -7.08
C LEU A 94 1.80 -21.24 -7.96
N GLY A 95 2.00 -21.21 -9.28
CA GLY A 95 1.02 -20.75 -10.26
C GLY A 95 0.93 -19.23 -10.41
N TYR A 96 1.97 -18.48 -10.04
CA TYR A 96 2.06 -17.05 -10.37
C TYR A 96 2.61 -16.85 -11.78
N ASP A 97 1.93 -16.02 -12.56
CA ASP A 97 2.36 -15.60 -13.89
C ASP A 97 3.28 -14.36 -13.83
N ILE A 98 3.06 -13.47 -12.85
CA ILE A 98 3.76 -12.19 -12.71
C ILE A 98 4.38 -12.08 -11.31
N VAL A 99 5.68 -11.78 -11.25
CA VAL A 99 6.40 -11.54 -10.00
C VAL A 99 7.11 -10.19 -10.13
N ALA A 100 6.54 -9.15 -9.52
CA ALA A 100 7.19 -7.85 -9.47
C ALA A 100 8.10 -7.77 -8.23
N PHE A 101 9.28 -7.17 -8.40
CA PHE A 101 10.20 -6.89 -7.31
C PHE A 101 9.97 -5.49 -6.80
N SER A 102 9.80 -5.36 -5.49
CA SER A 102 9.43 -4.11 -4.83
C SER A 102 10.37 -3.81 -3.66
N ASN A 103 11.68 -4.01 -3.86
CA ASN A 103 12.67 -3.81 -2.80
C ASN A 103 12.63 -2.39 -2.23
N HIS A 104 12.93 -2.27 -0.94
CA HIS A 104 12.94 -0.97 -0.27
C HIS A 104 13.91 -0.01 -0.95
N ASN A 105 13.36 1.11 -1.46
CA ASN A 105 14.09 2.18 -2.15
C ASN A 105 15.19 1.69 -3.10
N THR A 106 14.91 0.61 -3.84
CA THR A 106 15.84 0.03 -4.81
C THR A 106 15.04 -0.60 -5.94
N LEU A 107 15.31 -0.18 -7.18
CA LEU A 107 14.80 -0.87 -8.36
C LEU A 107 15.60 -2.14 -8.60
N THR A 108 14.91 -3.22 -8.96
CA THR A 108 15.53 -4.51 -9.23
C THR A 108 15.21 -4.93 -10.65
N THR A 109 16.25 -5.23 -11.41
CA THR A 109 16.12 -5.72 -12.78
C THR A 109 15.61 -7.16 -12.76
N HIS A 110 14.52 -7.39 -13.47
CA HIS A 110 13.98 -8.71 -13.73
C HIS A 110 14.92 -9.46 -14.69
N PRO A 111 15.20 -10.77 -14.44
CA PRO A 111 16.05 -11.56 -15.33
C PRO A 111 15.52 -11.66 -16.77
N GLU A 112 14.21 -11.52 -16.94
CA GLU A 112 13.47 -11.54 -18.21
C GLU A 112 12.86 -10.15 -18.46
N PRO A 113 13.39 -9.33 -19.38
CA PRO A 113 12.96 -7.94 -19.59
C PRO A 113 11.47 -7.76 -19.89
N GLU A 114 10.84 -8.68 -20.62
CA GLU A 114 9.41 -8.70 -20.97
C GLU A 114 8.48 -8.85 -19.74
N HIS A 115 9.03 -9.26 -18.60
CA HIS A 115 8.33 -9.41 -17.33
C HIS A 115 8.70 -8.30 -16.34
N GLN A 116 9.50 -7.31 -16.77
CA GLN A 116 9.89 -6.18 -15.93
C GLN A 116 8.65 -5.37 -15.53
N VAL A 117 8.40 -5.28 -14.23
CA VAL A 117 7.47 -4.32 -13.64
C VAL A 117 8.32 -3.34 -12.83
N ASP A 118 8.49 -2.13 -13.36
CA ASP A 118 9.29 -1.11 -12.68
C ASP A 118 8.59 -0.65 -11.41
N LEU A 119 9.08 -1.14 -10.28
CA LEU A 119 8.45 -0.98 -8.98
C LEU A 119 9.50 -0.99 -7.87
N TYR A 120 9.29 -0.16 -6.85
CA TYR A 120 10.02 -0.25 -5.59
C TYR A 120 9.11 0.11 -4.42
N GLU A 121 9.46 -0.36 -3.22
CA GLU A 121 8.80 0.05 -1.98
C GLU A 121 9.50 1.27 -1.38
N HIS A 122 8.85 2.42 -1.47
CA HIS A 122 9.32 3.64 -0.84
C HIS A 122 8.96 3.68 0.64
N GLY A 123 9.97 3.63 1.49
CA GLY A 123 9.85 4.00 2.90
C GLY A 123 10.94 3.39 3.77
N TYR A 124 11.82 4.23 4.33
CA TYR A 124 12.76 3.85 5.41
C TYR A 124 12.40 4.49 6.75
N ASN A 125 11.28 5.23 6.80
CA ASN A 125 10.82 5.88 8.01
C ASN A 125 10.54 4.88 9.13
N LEU A 126 10.72 5.32 10.38
CA LEU A 126 10.58 4.48 11.56
C LEU A 126 9.13 3.99 11.78
N LEU A 127 8.15 4.62 11.12
CA LEU A 127 6.75 4.22 11.17
C LEU A 127 6.37 3.21 10.09
N LYS A 128 7.30 2.82 9.20
CA LYS A 128 6.99 1.92 8.09
C LYS A 128 5.73 2.36 7.31
N PHE A 129 5.58 3.66 7.10
CA PHE A 129 4.63 4.17 6.13
C PHE A 129 5.25 3.89 4.76
N HIS A 130 4.94 2.74 4.20
CA HIS A 130 5.49 2.29 2.94
C HIS A 130 4.51 2.57 1.79
N LYS A 131 5.08 2.80 0.62
CA LYS A 131 4.33 3.01 -0.61
C LYS A 131 4.99 2.22 -1.73
N HIS A 132 4.21 1.55 -2.56
CA HIS A 132 4.72 1.11 -3.85
C HIS A 132 4.70 2.26 -4.85
N VAL A 133 5.79 2.38 -5.60
CA VAL A 133 5.99 3.42 -6.63
C VAL A 133 6.19 2.72 -7.96
N PHE A 134 5.17 2.76 -8.81
CA PHE A 134 5.14 2.08 -10.11
C PHE A 134 5.64 3.03 -11.22
N GLY A 135 6.53 2.56 -12.08
CA GLY A 135 7.01 3.28 -13.26
C GLY A 135 7.75 4.59 -12.94
N PRO A 136 8.77 4.61 -12.06
CA PRO A 136 9.48 5.83 -11.74
C PRO A 136 10.30 6.40 -12.92
N ARG A 137 9.94 7.58 -13.41
CA ARG A 137 10.57 8.26 -14.57
C ARG A 137 11.95 8.87 -14.27
N GLY A 138 12.25 9.13 -13.00
CA GLY A 138 13.53 9.69 -12.54
C GLY A 138 14.41 8.73 -11.74
N GLY A 139 14.06 7.44 -11.71
CA GLY A 139 14.67 6.45 -10.82
C GLY A 139 14.16 6.53 -9.37
N VAL A 140 14.92 5.99 -8.43
CA VAL A 140 14.50 5.93 -7.02
C VAL A 140 14.62 7.29 -6.34
N TRP A 141 13.55 7.69 -5.65
CA TRP A 141 13.58 8.83 -4.75
C TRP A 141 13.85 8.37 -3.31
N HIS A 142 14.94 8.87 -2.71
CA HIS A 142 15.46 8.36 -1.43
C HIS A 142 15.08 9.19 -0.20
N PHE A 143 14.53 10.39 -0.35
CA PHE A 143 14.16 11.19 0.81
C PHE A 143 12.96 10.56 1.52
N ASP A 144 13.00 10.46 2.84
CA ASP A 144 11.87 10.06 3.66
C ASP A 144 11.84 10.90 4.94
N HIS A 145 10.65 11.18 5.45
CA HIS A 145 10.52 11.78 6.79
C HIS A 145 10.89 10.70 7.80
N LEU A 146 11.74 10.94 8.79
CA LEU A 146 12.04 9.89 9.78
C LEU A 146 10.79 9.48 10.58
N LEU A 147 9.88 10.43 10.84
CA LEU A 147 8.62 10.24 11.55
C LEU A 147 7.47 11.00 10.87
N PRO A 148 6.83 10.43 9.83
CA PRO A 148 5.68 11.03 9.14
C PRO A 148 4.39 10.86 9.97
N ILE A 149 4.32 11.57 11.09
CA ILE A 149 3.19 11.49 12.04
C ILE A 149 1.99 12.26 11.49
N LEU A 150 2.22 13.39 10.81
CA LEU A 150 1.14 14.25 10.33
C LEU A 150 0.59 13.75 8.98
N ALA A 151 -0.73 13.90 8.79
CA ALA A 151 -1.37 13.66 7.50
C ALA A 151 -0.68 14.46 6.38
N SER A 152 -0.29 15.72 6.64
CA SER A 152 0.39 16.55 5.65
C SER A 152 1.79 16.06 5.26
N GLN A 153 2.53 15.44 6.18
CA GLN A 153 3.83 14.82 5.86
C GLN A 153 3.64 13.60 4.95
N ARG A 154 2.62 12.78 5.25
CA ARG A 154 2.26 11.62 4.43
C ARG A 154 1.75 12.05 3.05
N GLN A 155 0.88 13.06 2.98
CA GLN A 155 0.40 13.63 1.72
C GLN A 155 1.55 14.16 0.88
N TRP A 156 2.48 14.91 1.50
CA TRP A 156 3.62 15.45 0.78
C TRP A 156 4.49 14.34 0.16
N GLN A 157 4.66 13.21 0.85
CA GLN A 157 5.36 12.07 0.29
C GLN A 157 4.62 11.49 -0.92
N ILE A 158 3.31 11.31 -0.81
CA ILE A 158 2.48 10.85 -1.93
C ILE A 158 2.62 11.80 -3.12
N ASP A 159 2.45 13.11 -2.93
CA ASP A 159 2.57 14.10 -4.01
C ASP A 159 3.96 14.12 -4.65
N ARG A 160 5.00 13.95 -3.84
CA ARG A 160 6.39 13.95 -4.35
C ARG A 160 6.65 12.74 -5.22
N LEU A 161 6.18 11.56 -4.80
CA LEU A 161 6.30 10.33 -5.57
C LEU A 161 5.44 10.40 -6.83
N ALA A 162 4.18 10.83 -6.72
CA ALA A 162 3.21 10.87 -7.81
C ALA A 162 3.64 11.75 -9.00
N ARG A 163 4.52 12.74 -8.80
CA ARG A 163 5.06 13.57 -9.89
C ARG A 163 5.96 12.79 -10.85
N GLU A 164 6.70 11.83 -10.32
CA GLU A 164 7.80 11.16 -11.02
C GLU A 164 7.51 9.66 -11.24
N CYS A 165 6.25 9.24 -11.12
CA CYS A 165 5.85 7.85 -11.33
C CYS A 165 4.48 7.75 -12.03
N ASP A 166 4.09 6.55 -12.43
CA ASP A 166 2.79 6.29 -13.07
C ASP A 166 1.70 6.12 -12.02
N MET A 167 1.98 5.36 -10.94
CA MET A 167 1.04 5.11 -9.86
C MET A 167 1.72 4.99 -8.50
N VAL A 168 1.05 5.50 -7.46
CA VAL A 168 1.40 5.29 -6.05
C VAL A 168 0.37 4.38 -5.41
N GLN A 169 0.85 3.42 -4.62
CA GLN A 169 0.04 2.56 -3.76
C GLN A 169 0.42 2.78 -2.30
N ILE A 170 -0.55 2.81 -1.39
CA ILE A 170 -0.28 2.73 0.06
C ILE A 170 -0.19 1.27 0.48
N ASN A 171 0.96 0.86 1.03
CA ASN A 171 1.17 -0.52 1.48
C ASN A 171 0.73 -0.71 2.92
N HIS A 172 0.07 -1.85 3.17
CA HIS A 172 -0.35 -2.38 4.47
C HIS A 172 -0.65 -1.32 5.55
N PRO A 173 -1.62 -0.41 5.34
CA PRO A 173 -1.84 0.73 6.22
C PRO A 173 -2.19 0.34 7.67
N LEU A 174 -2.69 -0.89 7.89
CA LEU A 174 -2.96 -1.47 9.21
C LEU A 174 -1.71 -1.85 10.00
N ARG A 175 -0.55 -1.97 9.35
CA ARG A 175 0.75 -2.20 10.01
C ARG A 175 1.47 -0.91 10.34
N THR A 176 1.16 0.18 9.65
CA THR A 176 1.77 1.50 9.84
C THR A 176 1.21 2.16 11.11
N PRO A 177 2.05 2.41 12.15
CA PRO A 177 1.60 3.09 13.36
C PRO A 177 1.07 4.50 13.06
N PHE A 178 0.15 4.96 13.91
CA PHE A 178 -0.49 6.28 13.83
C PHE A 178 -1.32 6.54 12.55
N THR A 179 -1.53 5.55 11.69
CA THR A 179 -2.59 5.62 10.68
C THR A 179 -3.95 5.71 11.39
N THR A 180 -4.83 6.56 10.89
CA THR A 180 -6.18 6.77 11.44
C THR A 180 -7.21 6.78 10.31
N THR A 181 -8.48 6.51 10.62
CA THR A 181 -9.60 6.71 9.69
C THR A 181 -9.55 8.09 9.03
N LYS A 182 -9.37 9.15 9.83
CA LYS A 182 -9.33 10.52 9.31
C LYS A 182 -8.21 10.73 8.30
N MET A 183 -7.04 10.12 8.50
CA MET A 183 -5.97 10.18 7.49
C MET A 183 -6.40 9.50 6.18
N MET A 184 -7.04 8.34 6.23
CA MET A 184 -7.49 7.66 5.02
C MET A 184 -8.60 8.42 4.28
N GLN A 185 -9.38 9.22 5.00
CA GLN A 185 -10.35 10.15 4.41
C GLN A 185 -9.68 11.40 3.81
N GLN A 186 -8.47 11.75 4.26
CA GLN A 186 -7.76 12.98 3.86
C GLN A 186 -6.72 12.76 2.77
N LEU A 187 -6.01 11.63 2.79
CA LEU A 187 -4.93 11.37 1.86
C LEU A 187 -5.51 11.17 0.45
N GLU A 188 -4.87 11.79 -0.53
CA GLU A 188 -5.31 11.84 -1.93
C GLU A 188 -4.13 11.54 -2.87
N GLY A 189 -4.42 11.29 -4.16
CA GLY A 189 -3.41 11.18 -5.20
C GLY A 189 -2.71 9.82 -5.30
N TYR A 190 -3.09 8.85 -4.48
CA TYR A 190 -2.71 7.45 -4.65
C TYR A 190 -3.83 6.67 -5.36
N HIS A 191 -3.48 5.60 -6.05
CA HIS A 191 -4.40 4.83 -6.90
C HIS A 191 -4.78 3.49 -6.28
N LEU A 192 -3.86 2.90 -5.52
CA LEU A 192 -4.01 1.56 -4.96
C LEU A 192 -3.80 1.56 -3.46
N VAL A 193 -4.42 0.60 -2.78
CA VAL A 193 -4.16 0.30 -1.37
C VAL A 193 -4.05 -1.21 -1.18
N GLU A 194 -3.08 -1.64 -0.40
CA GLU A 194 -2.92 -3.04 -0.07
C GLU A 194 -3.93 -3.46 1.03
N LEU A 195 -4.69 -4.52 0.75
CA LEU A 195 -5.84 -4.93 1.56
C LEU A 195 -5.46 -5.82 2.76
N ASP A 196 -4.88 -6.99 2.48
CA ASP A 196 -4.51 -7.96 3.50
C ASP A 196 -3.03 -7.81 3.83
N SER A 197 -2.74 -7.30 5.03
CA SER A 197 -1.36 -7.07 5.46
C SER A 197 -0.72 -8.24 6.22
N GLY A 198 -1.43 -9.36 6.38
CA GLY A 198 -1.05 -10.48 7.26
C GLY A 198 -1.14 -10.22 8.75
N ARG A 199 -1.57 -9.01 9.15
CA ARG A 199 -1.89 -8.65 10.54
C ARG A 199 -3.40 -8.68 10.79
N SER A 200 -4.17 -8.30 9.78
CA SER A 200 -5.63 -8.27 9.81
C SER A 200 -6.15 -8.48 8.39
N THR A 201 -7.34 -9.08 8.30
CA THR A 201 -8.10 -9.23 7.05
C THR A 201 -9.18 -8.15 6.92
N THR A 202 -9.23 -7.19 7.85
CA THR A 202 -10.15 -6.06 7.79
C THR A 202 -9.77 -5.12 6.67
N ASN A 203 -10.73 -4.67 5.87
CA ASN A 203 -10.51 -3.68 4.80
C ASN A 203 -10.93 -2.26 5.24
N HIS A 204 -10.99 -2.01 6.55
CA HIS A 204 -11.53 -0.78 7.14
C HIS A 204 -10.93 0.50 6.53
N TYR A 205 -9.60 0.59 6.42
CA TYR A 205 -8.95 1.78 5.85
C TYR A 205 -9.21 1.97 4.35
N TRP A 206 -9.48 0.89 3.62
CA TRP A 206 -9.92 0.99 2.24
C TRP A 206 -11.34 1.53 2.16
N ASP A 207 -12.24 1.02 3.00
CA ASP A 207 -13.62 1.49 3.08
C ASP A 207 -13.72 2.97 3.47
N GLU A 208 -12.88 3.44 4.39
CA GLU A 208 -12.82 4.85 4.77
C GLU A 208 -12.36 5.77 3.63
N ALA A 209 -11.40 5.32 2.81
CA ALA A 209 -10.96 6.06 1.64
C ALA A 209 -12.08 6.11 0.57
N LEU A 210 -12.69 4.97 0.26
CA LEU A 210 -13.82 4.89 -0.68
C LEU A 210 -15.00 5.75 -0.21
N SER A 211 -15.32 5.67 1.07
CA SER A 211 -16.40 6.45 1.70
C SER A 211 -16.16 7.95 1.65
N ALA A 212 -14.91 8.38 1.58
CA ALA A 212 -14.54 9.78 1.40
C ALA A 212 -14.57 10.26 -0.06
N GLY A 213 -14.84 9.36 -1.01
CA GLY A 213 -14.85 9.65 -2.44
C GLY A 213 -13.49 9.47 -3.12
N HIS A 214 -12.54 8.79 -2.47
CA HIS A 214 -11.26 8.44 -3.10
C HIS A 214 -11.43 7.13 -3.85
N TYR A 215 -11.46 7.19 -5.19
CA TYR A 215 -11.59 5.99 -6.02
C TYR A 215 -10.26 5.24 -6.09
N VAL A 216 -9.99 4.48 -5.03
CA VAL A 216 -8.76 3.72 -4.81
C VAL A 216 -9.05 2.23 -4.88
N LEU A 217 -8.18 1.49 -5.56
CA LEU A 217 -8.40 0.08 -5.87
C LEU A 217 -7.57 -0.82 -4.95
N GLY A 218 -8.02 -2.06 -4.74
CA GLY A 218 -7.51 -2.90 -3.65
C GLY A 218 -6.61 -4.03 -4.15
N THR A 219 -5.30 -3.96 -3.91
CA THR A 219 -4.34 -5.03 -4.25
C THR A 219 -4.04 -5.94 -3.06
N ALA A 220 -3.51 -7.13 -3.33
CA ALA A 220 -2.97 -8.03 -2.31
C ALA A 220 -1.64 -8.61 -2.78
N GLY A 221 -0.60 -8.47 -1.95
CA GLY A 221 0.73 -9.03 -2.15
C GLY A 221 1.28 -9.61 -0.85
N ASP A 222 2.27 -10.50 -0.95
CA ASP A 222 2.73 -11.27 0.22
C ASP A 222 3.65 -10.49 1.17
N ASP A 223 4.19 -9.34 0.74
CA ASP A 223 5.32 -8.68 1.40
C ASP A 223 6.46 -9.70 1.61
N LEU A 224 6.78 -10.39 0.51
CA LEU A 224 7.50 -11.66 0.55
C LEU A 224 9.00 -11.43 0.78
N HIS A 225 9.47 -11.82 1.95
CA HIS A 225 10.90 -11.83 2.31
C HIS A 225 11.50 -13.24 2.41
N TYR A 226 10.66 -14.27 2.48
CA TYR A 226 11.08 -15.64 2.76
C TYR A 226 10.37 -16.63 1.83
N ILE A 227 11.04 -16.99 0.73
CA ILE A 227 10.46 -17.89 -0.29
C ILE A 227 10.37 -19.35 0.18
N ASP A 228 11.10 -19.69 1.25
CA ASP A 228 11.19 -21.01 1.88
C ASP A 228 10.27 -21.18 3.10
N ARG A 229 9.39 -20.20 3.37
CA ARG A 229 8.40 -20.28 4.45
C ARG A 229 7.00 -20.38 3.88
N THR A 230 6.39 -21.57 3.95
CA THR A 230 5.03 -21.82 3.45
C THR A 230 4.03 -20.80 3.97
N ALA A 231 4.10 -20.47 5.26
CA ALA A 231 3.19 -19.54 5.91
C ALA A 231 3.31 -18.08 5.40
N LYS A 232 4.34 -17.75 4.61
CA LYS A 232 4.62 -16.39 4.11
C LYS A 232 4.48 -16.25 2.61
N ILE A 233 4.61 -17.33 1.84
CA ILE A 233 4.52 -17.31 0.37
C ILE A 233 3.17 -17.84 -0.12
N ALA A 234 2.71 -17.29 -1.24
CA ALA A 234 1.46 -17.63 -1.90
C ALA A 234 0.25 -17.53 -0.95
N ARG A 235 0.22 -16.48 -0.14
CA ARG A 235 -0.89 -16.19 0.79
C ARG A 235 -1.80 -15.09 0.26
N ARG A 236 -1.27 -14.24 -0.61
CA ARG A 236 -1.93 -13.08 -1.22
C ARG A 236 -1.54 -12.98 -2.68
N SER A 237 -2.50 -12.63 -3.52
CA SER A 237 -2.26 -12.40 -4.94
C SER A 237 -3.25 -11.42 -5.51
N THR A 238 -2.83 -10.77 -6.59
CA THR A 238 -3.69 -9.94 -7.42
C THR A 238 -3.85 -10.63 -8.77
N PHE A 239 -5.08 -10.91 -9.20
CA PHE A 239 -5.37 -11.44 -10.52
C PHE A 239 -5.68 -10.29 -11.46
N ILE A 240 -4.82 -10.08 -12.45
CA ILE A 240 -4.89 -8.96 -13.38
C ILE A 240 -5.44 -9.49 -14.70
N LEU A 241 -6.52 -8.89 -15.21
CA LEU A 241 -7.05 -9.21 -16.53
C LEU A 241 -6.27 -8.43 -17.57
N THR A 242 -5.29 -9.09 -18.18
CA THR A 242 -4.30 -8.46 -19.07
C THR A 242 -3.98 -9.37 -20.26
N PRO A 243 -3.70 -8.81 -21.45
CA PRO A 243 -3.26 -9.60 -22.61
C PRO A 243 -1.81 -10.11 -22.50
N SER A 244 -0.97 -9.45 -21.70
CA SER A 244 0.45 -9.78 -21.53
C SER A 244 1.00 -9.46 -20.13
N ALA A 245 2.23 -9.88 -19.87
CA ALA A 245 2.98 -9.55 -18.66
C ALA A 245 3.81 -8.25 -18.78
N GLU A 246 3.70 -7.53 -19.91
CA GLU A 246 4.40 -6.28 -20.11
C GLU A 246 3.87 -5.20 -19.18
N TYR A 247 4.76 -4.34 -18.69
CA TYR A 247 4.42 -3.31 -17.69
C TYR A 247 3.27 -2.42 -18.13
N GLU A 248 3.22 -1.99 -19.39
CA GLU A 248 2.17 -1.09 -19.89
C GLU A 248 0.77 -1.73 -19.85
N ASP A 249 0.67 -3.03 -20.13
CA ASP A 249 -0.60 -3.74 -20.07
C ASP A 249 -1.04 -3.97 -18.62
N ILE A 250 -0.10 -4.32 -17.75
CA ILE A 250 -0.31 -4.42 -16.29
C ILE A 250 -0.76 -3.07 -15.73
N HIS A 251 -0.04 -1.99 -16.06
CA HIS A 251 -0.34 -0.63 -15.62
C HIS A 251 -1.74 -0.22 -16.06
N ARG A 252 -2.11 -0.44 -17.33
CA ARG A 252 -3.45 -0.13 -17.83
C ARG A 252 -4.54 -0.87 -17.05
N ALA A 253 -4.36 -2.17 -16.81
CA ALA A 253 -5.33 -2.98 -16.06
C ALA A 253 -5.45 -2.55 -14.59
N LEU A 254 -4.32 -2.25 -13.94
CA LEU A 254 -4.30 -1.73 -12.56
C LEU A 254 -4.93 -0.33 -12.47
N ARG A 255 -4.74 0.52 -13.49
CA ARG A 255 -5.29 1.88 -13.51
C ARG A 255 -6.80 1.92 -13.76
N SER A 256 -7.31 1.02 -14.62
CA SER A 256 -8.75 0.92 -14.94
C SER A 256 -9.55 0.16 -13.88
N GLY A 257 -8.90 -0.76 -13.16
CA GLY A 257 -9.51 -1.63 -12.17
C GLY A 257 -9.88 -3.02 -12.68
N CYS A 258 -9.38 -3.42 -13.84
CA CYS A 258 -9.55 -4.77 -14.42
C CYS A 258 -8.69 -5.82 -13.69
N PHE A 259 -8.89 -5.93 -12.38
CA PHE A 259 -8.23 -6.91 -11.53
C PHE A 259 -9.09 -7.25 -10.31
N TYR A 260 -8.74 -8.33 -9.62
CA TYR A 260 -9.26 -8.62 -8.28
C TYR A 260 -8.14 -9.12 -7.38
N SER A 261 -8.36 -9.04 -6.07
CA SER A 261 -7.40 -9.50 -5.06
C SER A 261 -7.87 -10.78 -4.40
N MET A 262 -6.93 -11.61 -3.97
CA MET A 262 -7.22 -12.88 -3.34
C MET A 262 -6.33 -13.11 -2.13
N ARG A 263 -6.94 -13.62 -1.06
CA ARG A 263 -6.27 -14.22 0.10
C ARG A 263 -6.43 -15.73 0.03
N LEU A 264 -5.37 -16.45 0.33
CA LEU A 264 -5.30 -17.91 0.36
C LEU A 264 -4.92 -18.40 1.76
N PRO A 265 -5.35 -19.61 2.19
CA PRO A 265 -4.85 -20.28 3.38
C PRO A 265 -3.39 -20.76 3.21
N ASP A 266 -2.72 -21.20 4.28
CA ASP A 266 -1.43 -21.90 4.12
C ASP A 266 -1.74 -23.35 3.75
N TYR A 267 -2.01 -23.61 2.48
CA TYR A 267 -2.24 -24.98 2.04
C TYR A 267 -1.08 -25.87 2.45
N GLY A 268 -1.40 -27.02 3.04
CA GLY A 268 -0.43 -28.00 3.52
C GLY A 268 0.25 -27.66 4.84
N ASN A 269 0.15 -26.43 5.36
CA ASN A 269 0.71 -25.99 6.65
C ASN A 269 2.15 -26.51 6.91
N GLY A 270 3.05 -26.24 5.98
CA GLY A 270 4.44 -26.74 6.00
C GLY A 270 4.74 -27.81 4.94
N ASP A 271 3.73 -28.49 4.40
CA ASP A 271 3.91 -29.42 3.28
C ASP A 271 3.88 -28.70 1.92
N TRP A 272 5.05 -28.60 1.29
CA TRP A 272 5.23 -28.01 -0.03
C TRP A 272 4.53 -28.75 -1.17
N ALA A 273 4.41 -30.07 -1.09
CA ALA A 273 3.75 -30.84 -2.14
C ALA A 273 2.26 -30.50 -2.17
N THR A 274 1.60 -30.53 -1.02
CA THR A 274 0.22 -30.07 -0.87
C THR A 274 0.07 -28.60 -1.26
N LYS A 275 0.99 -27.72 -0.85
CA LYS A 275 0.92 -26.29 -1.18
C LYS A 275 0.92 -26.04 -2.69
N ARG A 276 1.83 -26.71 -3.43
CA ARG A 276 1.90 -26.60 -4.90
C ARG A 276 0.66 -27.16 -5.57
N GLU A 277 0.20 -28.33 -5.14
CA GLU A 277 -0.97 -28.95 -5.76
C GLU A 277 -2.24 -28.12 -5.55
N ARG A 278 -2.48 -27.65 -4.32
CA ARG A 278 -3.64 -26.80 -4.02
C ARG A 278 -3.60 -25.45 -4.73
N ASN A 279 -2.43 -24.85 -4.91
CA ASN A 279 -2.31 -23.59 -5.66
C ASN A 279 -2.68 -23.70 -7.15
N LYS A 280 -2.76 -24.91 -7.72
CA LYS A 280 -3.24 -25.12 -9.10
C LYS A 280 -4.76 -25.08 -9.23
N SER A 281 -5.49 -25.28 -8.13
CA SER A 281 -6.95 -25.36 -8.09
C SER A 281 -7.48 -24.49 -6.98
N ILE A 282 -7.61 -23.20 -7.29
CA ILE A 282 -8.12 -22.16 -6.40
C ILE A 282 -9.38 -21.53 -7.02
N PRO A 283 -10.32 -21.03 -6.20
CA PRO A 283 -11.50 -20.35 -6.71
C PRO A 283 -11.14 -19.12 -7.56
N THR A 284 -11.89 -18.90 -8.65
CA THR A 284 -11.69 -17.77 -9.57
C THR A 284 -13.00 -17.07 -9.90
N ILE A 285 -12.92 -15.86 -10.48
CA ILE A 285 -14.06 -15.17 -11.07
C ILE A 285 -14.26 -15.67 -12.51
N LYS A 286 -15.48 -16.12 -12.82
CA LYS A 286 -15.92 -16.50 -14.17
C LYS A 286 -16.52 -15.32 -14.94
N ALA A 287 -17.33 -14.52 -14.26
CA ALA A 287 -17.94 -13.32 -14.82
C ALA A 287 -18.08 -12.25 -13.74
N ILE A 288 -17.87 -10.99 -14.09
CA ILE A 288 -18.07 -9.85 -13.20
C ILE A 288 -18.30 -8.60 -14.03
N GLY A 289 -19.18 -7.71 -13.57
CA GLY A 289 -19.41 -6.46 -14.26
C GLY A 289 -20.59 -5.68 -13.71
N ALA A 290 -20.95 -4.61 -14.43
CA ALA A 290 -22.16 -3.85 -14.21
C ALA A 290 -22.89 -3.63 -15.55
N GLU A 291 -24.20 -3.76 -15.51
CA GLU A 291 -25.13 -3.40 -16.58
C GLU A 291 -26.10 -2.36 -16.02
N GLN A 292 -25.93 -1.10 -16.42
CA GLN A 292 -26.60 0.04 -15.77
C GLN A 292 -26.31 -0.01 -14.25
N GLU A 293 -27.33 -0.12 -13.40
CA GLU A 293 -27.21 -0.15 -11.95
C GLU A 293 -27.00 -1.56 -11.38
N ARG A 294 -27.17 -2.60 -12.21
CA ARG A 294 -27.07 -4.00 -11.79
C ARG A 294 -25.61 -4.43 -11.83
N ILE A 295 -25.01 -4.64 -10.66
CA ILE A 295 -23.70 -5.28 -10.52
C ILE A 295 -23.87 -6.79 -10.33
N TYR A 296 -22.96 -7.57 -10.89
CA TYR A 296 -23.02 -9.03 -10.81
C TYR A 296 -21.63 -9.65 -10.69
N ALA A 297 -21.56 -10.82 -10.07
CA ALA A 297 -20.38 -11.67 -10.09
C ALA A 297 -20.77 -13.17 -10.10
N GLU A 298 -20.01 -13.97 -10.84
CA GLU A 298 -20.03 -15.42 -10.88
C GLU A 298 -18.63 -15.97 -10.57
N PHE A 299 -18.58 -16.97 -9.71
CA PHE A 299 -17.36 -17.63 -9.25
C PHE A 299 -17.28 -19.07 -9.80
N SER A 300 -16.07 -19.62 -9.85
CA SER A 300 -15.81 -20.97 -10.38
C SER A 300 -16.56 -22.07 -9.62
N GLU A 301 -16.79 -21.85 -8.33
CA GLU A 301 -17.44 -22.75 -7.38
C GLU A 301 -18.28 -21.95 -6.37
N ALA A 302 -19.06 -22.65 -5.54
CA ALA A 302 -19.88 -22.01 -4.52
C ALA A 302 -19.02 -21.46 -3.38
N ALA A 303 -19.14 -20.15 -3.14
CA ALA A 303 -18.64 -19.50 -1.95
C ALA A 303 -19.56 -19.82 -0.76
N THR A 304 -18.98 -20.00 0.43
CA THR A 304 -19.76 -20.18 1.67
C THR A 304 -20.56 -18.92 1.98
N ARG A 305 -20.00 -17.75 1.66
CA ARG A 305 -20.64 -16.45 1.84
C ARG A 305 -20.15 -15.45 0.78
N ILE A 306 -21.06 -14.77 0.12
CA ILE A 306 -20.79 -13.62 -0.76
C ILE A 306 -21.45 -12.38 -0.15
N VAL A 307 -20.69 -11.30 0.03
CA VAL A 307 -21.15 -10.07 0.67
C VAL A 307 -20.93 -8.88 -0.24
N VAL A 308 -21.96 -8.05 -0.38
CA VAL A 308 -21.85 -6.72 -0.97
C VAL A 308 -21.65 -5.71 0.15
N TYR A 309 -20.55 -4.98 0.11
CA TYR A 309 -20.24 -3.90 1.04
C TYR A 309 -20.40 -2.55 0.37
N GLY A 310 -20.96 -1.57 1.08
CA GLY A 310 -21.09 -0.18 0.64
C GLY A 310 -20.44 0.80 1.62
N GLN A 311 -21.02 2.01 1.69
CA GLN A 311 -20.53 3.14 2.49
C GLN A 311 -20.15 2.73 3.92
N GLY A 312 -18.96 3.13 4.36
CA GLY A 312 -18.41 2.84 5.69
C GLY A 312 -18.13 1.36 5.94
N GLY A 313 -18.09 0.54 4.89
CA GLY A 313 -17.98 -0.92 5.02
C GLY A 313 -19.28 -1.58 5.49
N ALA A 314 -20.44 -0.92 5.34
CA ALA A 314 -21.73 -1.49 5.69
C ALA A 314 -22.09 -2.67 4.77
N THR A 315 -22.67 -3.73 5.32
CA THR A 315 -23.21 -4.84 4.53
C THR A 315 -24.53 -4.43 3.89
N LEU A 316 -24.58 -4.42 2.56
CA LEU A 316 -25.78 -4.13 1.78
C LEU A 316 -26.58 -5.40 1.47
N GLN A 317 -25.88 -6.47 1.09
CA GLN A 317 -26.47 -7.76 0.79
C GLN A 317 -25.52 -8.90 1.18
N GLU A 318 -26.08 -10.03 1.58
CA GLU A 318 -25.36 -11.25 1.84
C GLU A 318 -26.10 -12.44 1.24
N VAL A 319 -25.35 -13.33 0.58
CA VAL A 319 -25.84 -14.62 0.06
C VAL A 319 -24.94 -15.72 0.58
N LEU A 320 -25.52 -16.85 0.97
CA LEU A 320 -24.80 -18.01 1.50
C LEU A 320 -24.80 -19.16 0.49
N ASN A 321 -23.73 -19.95 0.46
CA ASN A 321 -23.60 -21.17 -0.34
C ASN A 321 -24.00 -20.98 -1.82
N SER A 322 -23.49 -19.92 -2.44
CA SER A 322 -23.80 -19.56 -3.82
C SER A 322 -22.52 -19.33 -4.62
N SER A 323 -22.55 -19.61 -5.92
CA SER A 323 -21.50 -19.24 -6.86
C SER A 323 -21.78 -17.91 -7.58
N THR A 324 -22.93 -17.28 -7.32
CA THR A 324 -23.35 -16.04 -7.99
C THR A 324 -23.92 -15.03 -6.99
N ILE A 325 -23.79 -13.75 -7.34
CA ILE A 325 -24.50 -12.65 -6.69
C ILE A 325 -24.87 -11.58 -7.71
N GLU A 326 -26.04 -10.97 -7.51
CA GLU A 326 -26.46 -9.77 -8.21
C GLU A 326 -26.94 -8.74 -7.19
N TYR A 327 -26.72 -7.47 -7.49
CA TYR A 327 -27.13 -6.36 -6.63
C TYR A 327 -27.42 -5.13 -7.49
N CYS A 328 -28.51 -4.41 -7.20
CA CYS A 328 -28.80 -3.13 -7.86
C CYS A 328 -28.30 -1.99 -6.96
N LEU A 329 -27.27 -1.26 -7.42
CA LEU A 329 -26.71 -0.13 -6.68
C LEU A 329 -27.70 1.04 -6.73
N GLY A 330 -28.31 1.40 -5.60
CA GLY A 330 -29.30 2.48 -5.55
C GLY A 330 -28.71 3.88 -5.75
N ASP A 331 -29.56 4.88 -6.03
CA ASP A 331 -29.13 6.27 -6.28
C ASP A 331 -28.41 6.91 -5.08
N ASN A 332 -28.75 6.47 -3.88
CA ASN A 332 -28.17 6.96 -2.63
C ASN A 332 -26.94 6.16 -2.17
N GLU A 333 -26.51 5.17 -2.96
CA GLU A 333 -25.41 4.28 -2.61
C GLU A 333 -24.16 4.68 -3.39
N PRO A 334 -23.15 5.27 -2.73
CA PRO A 334 -21.99 5.82 -3.43
C PRO A 334 -21.18 4.74 -4.16
N TYR A 335 -21.04 3.57 -3.55
CA TYR A 335 -20.32 2.46 -4.13
C TYR A 335 -20.78 1.13 -3.56
N ALA A 336 -20.45 0.05 -4.26
CA ALA A 336 -20.54 -1.32 -3.77
C ALA A 336 -19.30 -2.12 -4.18
N ARG A 337 -18.82 -3.00 -3.30
CA ARG A 337 -17.75 -3.98 -3.60
C ARG A 337 -18.15 -5.36 -3.11
N ILE A 338 -17.73 -6.39 -3.85
CA ILE A 338 -18.11 -7.78 -3.58
C ILE A 338 -16.94 -8.49 -2.90
N VAL A 339 -17.24 -9.27 -1.87
CA VAL A 339 -16.26 -10.17 -1.23
C VAL A 339 -16.87 -11.57 -1.15
N ALA A 340 -16.15 -12.56 -1.68
CA ALA A 340 -16.54 -13.96 -1.62
C ALA A 340 -15.60 -14.74 -0.70
N HIS A 341 -16.17 -15.49 0.23
CA HIS A 341 -15.47 -16.35 1.18
C HIS A 341 -15.70 -17.82 0.80
N PHE A 342 -14.65 -18.62 0.74
CA PHE A 342 -14.71 -20.03 0.36
C PHE A 342 -14.42 -20.96 1.55
N ALA A 343 -14.74 -22.24 1.38
CA ALA A 343 -14.79 -23.20 2.48
C ALA A 343 -13.44 -23.46 3.15
N GLU A 344 -12.34 -23.40 2.41
CA GLU A 344 -10.99 -23.63 2.96
C GLU A 344 -10.30 -22.33 3.42
N GLY A 345 -11.04 -21.22 3.39
CA GLY A 345 -10.61 -19.93 3.90
C GLY A 345 -9.97 -19.03 2.85
N GLU A 346 -10.12 -19.33 1.56
CA GLU A 346 -9.86 -18.39 0.47
C GLU A 346 -10.85 -17.23 0.53
N VAL A 347 -10.40 -16.06 0.09
CA VAL A 347 -11.25 -14.87 -0.01
C VAL A 347 -10.90 -14.12 -1.29
N ILE A 348 -11.90 -13.81 -2.10
CA ILE A 348 -11.78 -12.92 -3.26
C ILE A 348 -12.34 -11.54 -2.87
N TYR A 349 -11.58 -10.49 -3.16
CA TYR A 349 -11.97 -9.09 -3.02
C TYR A 349 -12.05 -8.46 -4.42
N THR A 350 -13.22 -8.00 -4.82
CA THR A 350 -13.40 -7.28 -6.09
C THR A 350 -13.12 -5.79 -5.90
N ASN A 351 -12.79 -5.11 -6.99
CA ASN A 351 -12.76 -3.65 -7.02
C ASN A 351 -14.18 -3.08 -6.88
N PRO A 352 -14.32 -1.83 -6.39
CA PRO A 352 -15.61 -1.20 -6.17
C PRO A 352 -16.25 -0.75 -7.48
N PHE A 353 -17.55 -0.96 -7.58
CA PHE A 353 -18.42 -0.26 -8.52
C PHE A 353 -18.85 1.04 -7.84
N ALA A 354 -18.66 2.19 -8.48
CA ALA A 354 -18.92 3.48 -7.86
C ALA A 354 -19.82 4.36 -8.75
N ARG A 355 -20.67 5.16 -8.10
CA ARG A 355 -21.48 6.17 -8.78
C ARG A 355 -20.59 7.25 -9.39
N TYR A 356 -20.88 7.65 -10.61
CA TYR A 356 -20.23 8.77 -11.28
C TYR A 356 -21.19 9.40 -12.28
N ASP A 357 -20.80 10.53 -12.85
CA ASP A 357 -21.53 11.19 -13.93
C ASP A 357 -20.70 11.05 -15.21
N SER A 358 -21.13 10.14 -16.09
CA SER A 358 -20.44 9.87 -17.36
C SER A 358 -20.46 11.06 -18.32
N SER A 359 -21.31 12.06 -18.09
CA SER A 359 -21.31 13.31 -18.86
C SER A 359 -20.21 14.29 -18.42
N LEU A 360 -19.62 14.08 -17.23
CA LEU A 360 -18.60 14.96 -16.64
C LEU A 360 -17.19 14.35 -16.62
N SER A 361 -17.07 13.02 -16.54
CA SER A 361 -15.80 12.31 -16.45
C SER A 361 -15.93 10.87 -16.96
N ASP A 362 -14.86 10.30 -17.50
CA ASP A 362 -14.81 8.90 -17.93
C ASP A 362 -14.73 7.90 -16.75
N SER A 363 -14.45 8.39 -15.55
CA SER A 363 -14.32 7.53 -14.35
C SER A 363 -14.68 8.27 -13.05
N PRO A 364 -14.96 7.54 -11.95
CA PRO A 364 -15.15 8.09 -10.61
C PRO A 364 -13.86 8.62 -9.97
N TYR A 365 -12.70 8.42 -10.62
CA TYR A 365 -11.45 9.01 -10.16
C TYR A 365 -11.54 10.54 -10.19
N ARG A 366 -11.10 11.15 -9.10
CA ARG A 366 -11.03 12.61 -8.96
C ARG A 366 -9.57 13.00 -8.77
N GLU A 367 -9.17 14.08 -9.41
CA GLU A 367 -7.88 14.69 -9.13
C GLU A 367 -7.80 15.12 -7.66
N ALA A 368 -6.61 15.03 -7.08
CA ALA A 368 -6.38 15.45 -5.72
C ALA A 368 -6.68 16.96 -5.56
N ALA A 369 -7.44 17.32 -4.53
CA ALA A 369 -7.97 18.66 -4.34
C ALA A 369 -7.41 19.36 -3.10
N HIS A 370 -6.56 18.68 -2.32
CA HIS A 370 -5.84 19.30 -1.21
C HIS A 370 -5.01 20.50 -1.67
N THR A 371 -4.91 21.52 -0.81
CA THR A 371 -4.17 22.75 -1.09
C THR A 371 -3.16 23.04 0.01
N ILE A 372 -2.09 23.76 -0.31
CA ILE A 372 -1.08 24.15 0.69
C ILE A 372 -1.61 25.32 1.51
N ASN A 373 -1.67 25.14 2.83
CA ASN A 373 -1.88 26.23 3.77
C ASN A 373 -0.55 26.96 4.01
N TRP A 374 -0.26 27.97 3.18
CA TRP A 374 1.01 28.69 3.23
C TRP A 374 1.33 29.31 4.60
N PRO A 375 0.41 30.02 5.27
CA PRO A 375 0.67 30.56 6.61
C PRO A 375 1.07 29.49 7.62
N LEU A 376 0.30 28.40 7.69
CA LEU A 376 0.58 27.32 8.63
C LEU A 376 1.86 26.56 8.27
N SER A 377 2.14 26.38 6.98
CA SER A 377 3.39 25.80 6.48
C SER A 377 4.59 26.64 6.91
N LEU A 378 4.52 27.96 6.79
CA LEU A 378 5.58 28.86 7.22
C LEU A 378 5.80 28.78 8.73
N LEU A 379 4.73 28.87 9.52
CA LEU A 379 4.80 28.78 10.98
C LEU A 379 5.37 27.43 11.45
N TYR A 380 4.91 26.33 10.85
CA TYR A 380 5.38 24.98 11.15
C TYR A 380 6.88 24.84 10.87
N ASN A 381 7.34 25.25 9.68
CA ASN A 381 8.75 25.13 9.32
C ASN A 381 9.65 26.11 10.10
N LEU A 382 9.15 27.28 10.49
CA LEU A 382 9.85 28.18 11.42
C LEU A 382 9.99 27.56 12.83
N LEU A 383 8.95 26.87 13.31
CA LEU A 383 9.03 26.12 14.56
C LEU A 383 10.08 25.00 14.47
N LEU A 384 10.10 24.23 13.39
CA LEU A 384 11.14 23.21 13.18
C LEU A 384 12.55 23.83 13.15
N ALA A 385 12.74 24.94 12.43
CA ALA A 385 14.02 25.65 12.40
C ALA A 385 14.45 26.14 13.79
N LEU A 386 13.51 26.67 14.59
CA LEU A 386 13.77 27.06 15.98
C LEU A 386 14.18 25.86 16.85
N LEU A 387 13.45 24.74 16.77
CA LEU A 387 13.75 23.52 17.51
C LEU A 387 15.13 22.98 17.15
N PHE A 388 15.48 23.00 15.86
CA PHE A 388 16.81 22.60 15.40
C PHE A 388 17.91 23.51 15.96
N ALA A 389 17.71 24.84 15.94
CA ALA A 389 18.65 25.81 16.51
C ALA A 389 18.83 25.64 18.03
N LEU A 390 17.73 25.40 18.76
CA LEU A 390 17.77 25.08 20.18
C LEU A 390 18.55 23.77 20.44
N GLY A 391 18.41 22.78 19.57
CA GLY A 391 19.21 21.55 19.61
C GLY A 391 20.71 21.82 19.50
N ILE A 392 21.13 22.69 18.57
CA ILE A 392 22.55 23.10 18.45
C ILE A 392 23.04 23.78 19.73
N VAL A 393 22.24 24.68 20.32
CA VAL A 393 22.59 25.36 21.57
C VAL A 393 22.72 24.37 22.72
N ALA A 394 21.80 23.41 22.83
CA ALA A 394 21.84 22.36 23.84
C ALA A 394 23.07 21.44 23.67
N LEU A 395 23.42 21.04 22.44
CA LEU A 395 24.64 20.29 22.14
C LEU A 395 25.89 21.05 22.61
N LYS A 396 25.98 22.36 22.29
CA LYS A 396 27.10 23.20 22.74
C LYS A 396 27.18 23.27 24.26
N ARG A 397 26.06 23.47 24.96
CA ARG A 397 26.03 23.57 26.42
C ARG A 397 26.43 22.26 27.10
N LEU A 398 26.01 21.11 26.56
CA LEU A 398 26.31 19.78 27.10
C LEU A 398 27.82 19.52 27.22
N TRP A 399 28.61 20.08 26.31
CA TRP A 399 30.07 19.89 26.25
C TRP A 399 30.88 21.12 26.71
N GLN A 400 30.24 22.27 26.97
CA GLN A 400 30.92 23.46 27.52
C GLN A 400 31.16 23.40 29.03
N GLY A 401 30.45 22.54 29.77
CA GLY A 401 30.56 22.40 31.23
C GLY A 401 31.97 22.03 31.76
N ASP A 402 32.83 21.43 30.93
CA ASP A 402 34.16 20.96 31.35
C ASP A 402 35.23 22.05 31.43
N LYS A 403 35.04 23.20 30.75
CA LYS A 403 36.02 24.29 30.79
C LYS A 403 36.07 25.03 32.14
N LYS A 404 35.10 24.80 33.04
CA LYS A 404 35.04 25.45 34.35
C LYS A 404 35.49 24.58 35.53
N GLN A 405 35.67 23.26 35.36
CA GLN A 405 36.12 22.37 36.43
C GLN A 405 37.61 21.97 36.34
N THR A 406 38.33 22.50 35.35
CA THR A 406 39.78 22.28 35.15
C THR A 406 40.63 23.51 35.52
N LYS A 407 40.08 24.44 36.31
CA LYS A 407 40.83 25.56 36.91
C LYS A 407 40.83 25.47 38.42
#